data_AF-A0A9N9CES8-F1
#
_entry.id   AF-A0A9N9CES8-F1
#
_cell.length_a   1.000
_cell.length_b   1.000
_cell.length_c   1.000
_cell.angle_alpha   90.00
_cell.angle_beta   90.00
_cell.angle_gamma   90.00
#
_symmetry.space_group_name_H-M   'P 1'
#
loop_
_entity.id
_entity.type
_entity.pdbx_description
1 polymer ?
#
loop_
_entity_poly.entity_id
_entity_poly.type
_entity_poly.pdbx_seq_one_letter_code
_entity_poly.pdbx_strand_id
1 'polypeptide(L)'
;MAAPNNIIEDFRLCHGFLFDKNSLRLAHKCVVQANSWSGEKSLKKRPSVQLINTHRIQDTYIYRNNLTLDNEGTLFNPPKPFSRYKENNPLYDKTPDEAVIFRLDKELWNINLKDVKPTDEFVAAIKQAIEHNPTHTKLDDVFSEYGYWLNCKIKVGCRLQRFSQFYPFEPGQDHHPKGVDVESYQTEWIDGGNILYDEIRDEWSKKIHPFESDYLLSADNSVIEIGEISEWLEYSPRTSSQWSIIERADFVPTYKLLDEALIAKVEMLFSDKIEVLMTGESPIDYQCTDLCQVNFEQPLLSNAYTVKGKVYNNGKRCDVAVRLYYASTYGFSFEITWNESPEEAEGIYVKWKLSGNRARIGYFGQLKVETFENQMLNRKSYIEVDVPHHSQSDENSAK
;
A
#
# COMPACT_ATOMS: atom_id res chain seq x y z
N MET A 1 -29.79 10.75 22.84
CA MET A 1 -29.31 11.32 21.55
C MET A 1 -29.78 10.46 20.39
N ALA A 2 -30.32 11.09 19.34
CA ALA A 2 -30.56 10.44 18.04
C ALA A 2 -29.21 10.23 17.32
N ALA A 3 -29.17 9.35 16.32
CA ALA A 3 -28.02 9.30 15.42
C ALA A 3 -27.89 10.65 14.68
N PRO A 4 -26.69 11.07 14.26
CA PRO A 4 -26.53 12.26 13.45
C PRO A 4 -27.24 12.01 12.12
N ASN A 5 -28.05 12.98 11.70
CA ASN A 5 -28.94 12.83 10.54
C ASN A 5 -28.16 12.58 9.24
N ASN A 6 -26.85 12.84 9.19
CA ASN A 6 -26.01 12.61 8.02
C ASN A 6 -24.61 12.06 8.35
N ILE A 7 -24.55 10.97 9.12
CA ILE A 7 -23.28 10.36 9.57
C ILE A 7 -22.31 10.00 8.44
N ILE A 8 -22.84 9.65 7.26
CA ILE A 8 -22.05 9.32 6.09
C ILE A 8 -21.30 10.56 5.59
N GLU A 9 -21.98 11.69 5.46
CA GLU A 9 -21.36 12.94 5.01
C GLU A 9 -20.45 13.54 6.07
N ASP A 10 -20.90 13.58 7.32
CA ASP A 10 -20.16 14.17 8.46
C ASP A 10 -18.77 13.52 8.60
N PHE A 11 -18.69 12.20 8.40
CA PHE A 11 -17.45 11.43 8.49
C PHE A 11 -16.84 11.05 7.13
N ARG A 12 -17.44 11.51 6.03
CA ARG A 12 -17.01 11.26 4.65
C ARG A 12 -16.76 9.78 4.35
N LEU A 13 -17.67 8.91 4.80
CA LEU A 13 -17.51 7.46 4.74
C LEU A 13 -17.53 6.89 3.31
N CYS A 14 -18.01 7.66 2.33
CA CYS A 14 -17.97 7.28 0.92
C CYS A 14 -16.61 7.48 0.25
N HIS A 15 -15.67 8.14 0.92
CA HIS A 15 -14.35 8.44 0.36
C HIS A 15 -13.39 7.32 0.71
N GLY A 16 -12.54 6.97 -0.27
CA GLY A 16 -11.40 6.12 0.03
C GLY A 16 -10.30 6.87 0.78
N PHE A 17 -9.29 6.12 1.19
CA PHE A 17 -8.17 6.59 1.97
C PHE A 17 -6.85 6.38 1.23
N LEU A 18 -5.94 7.29 1.51
CA LEU A 18 -4.57 7.33 1.06
C LEU A 18 -3.70 7.30 2.32
N PHE A 19 -2.82 6.31 2.43
CA PHE A 19 -1.84 6.25 3.51
C PHE A 19 -0.62 7.06 3.11
N ASP A 20 -0.55 8.30 3.57
CA ASP A 20 0.60 9.16 3.31
C ASP A 20 1.64 9.07 4.44
N LYS A 21 2.82 9.66 4.21
CA LYS A 21 3.94 9.61 5.16
C LYS A 21 3.65 10.25 6.52
N ASN A 22 2.67 11.15 6.60
CA ASN A 22 2.38 11.96 7.78
C ASN A 22 1.05 11.57 8.44
N SER A 23 0.08 11.10 7.66
CA SER A 23 -1.29 10.88 8.09
C SER A 23 -2.12 10.03 7.12
N LEU A 24 -3.25 9.55 7.62
CA LEU A 24 -4.32 8.98 6.83
C LEU A 24 -5.11 10.11 6.14
N ARG A 25 -4.97 10.25 4.83
CA ARG A 25 -5.66 11.28 4.04
C ARG A 25 -6.90 10.72 3.35
N LEU A 26 -7.98 11.48 3.40
CA LEU A 26 -9.17 11.20 2.60
C LEU A 26 -8.91 11.52 1.13
N ALA A 27 -9.36 10.62 0.26
CA ALA A 27 -9.37 10.83 -1.18
C ALA A 27 -10.33 11.96 -1.57
N HIS A 28 -10.07 12.60 -2.70
CA HIS A 28 -10.87 13.74 -3.13
C HIS A 28 -12.27 13.33 -3.59
N LYS A 29 -12.37 12.19 -4.30
CA LYS A 29 -13.63 11.69 -4.85
C LYS A 29 -14.23 10.57 -4.01
N CYS A 30 -15.55 10.46 -4.04
CA CYS A 30 -16.27 9.32 -3.48
C CYS A 30 -15.99 8.08 -4.32
N VAL A 31 -15.53 7.01 -3.68
CA VAL A 31 -15.31 5.73 -4.32
C VAL A 31 -16.59 4.88 -4.36
N VAL A 32 -17.50 5.12 -3.41
CA VAL A 32 -18.74 4.36 -3.27
C VAL A 32 -19.98 5.21 -3.20
N GLN A 33 -21.10 4.61 -3.59
CA GLN A 33 -22.44 5.09 -3.29
C GLN A 33 -22.85 4.47 -1.95
N ALA A 34 -22.92 5.26 -0.87
CA ALA A 34 -23.44 4.76 0.40
C ALA A 34 -24.97 4.76 0.35
N ASN A 35 -25.53 3.61 -0.03
CA ASN A 35 -26.98 3.42 -0.10
C ASN A 35 -27.59 3.01 1.24
N SER A 36 -26.76 2.46 2.15
CA SER A 36 -27.19 2.06 3.48
C SER A 36 -26.01 2.05 4.46
N TRP A 37 -26.31 2.24 5.72
CA TRP A 37 -25.38 2.03 6.84
C TRP A 37 -26.18 1.47 8.02
N SER A 38 -25.50 0.78 8.92
CA SER A 38 -26.08 0.43 10.22
C SER A 38 -25.23 1.04 11.31
N GLY A 39 -25.89 1.73 12.25
CA GLY A 39 -25.28 2.17 13.48
C GLY A 39 -25.94 1.51 14.67
N GLU A 40 -25.13 0.92 15.52
CA GLU A 40 -25.57 0.48 16.84
C GLU A 40 -25.07 1.50 17.85
N LYS A 41 -25.96 1.96 18.74
CA LYS A 41 -25.52 2.75 19.88
C LYS A 41 -24.58 1.90 20.71
N SER A 42 -23.42 2.44 21.00
CA SER A 42 -22.59 1.87 22.04
C SER A 42 -23.26 2.12 23.38
N LEU A 43 -23.62 1.04 24.06
CA LEU A 43 -24.16 1.08 25.42
C LEU A 43 -23.05 1.14 26.48
N LYS A 44 -21.78 1.33 26.09
CA LYS A 44 -20.68 1.50 27.04
C LYS A 44 -20.97 2.72 27.90
N LYS A 45 -21.43 2.48 29.13
CA LYS A 45 -21.67 3.53 30.13
C LYS A 45 -20.38 4.21 30.59
N ARG A 46 -19.23 3.61 30.28
CA ARG A 46 -17.94 3.96 30.83
C ARG A 46 -16.95 4.30 29.72
N PRO A 47 -16.16 5.36 29.88
CA PRO A 47 -15.07 5.68 28.96
C PRO A 47 -13.95 4.62 29.07
N SER A 48 -13.12 4.51 28.04
CA SER A 48 -11.89 3.71 28.06
C SER A 48 -10.68 4.61 28.19
N VAL A 49 -9.73 4.23 29.06
CA VAL A 49 -8.41 4.88 29.16
C VAL A 49 -7.38 3.95 28.57
N GLN A 50 -6.47 4.52 27.79
CA GLN A 50 -5.34 3.81 27.24
C GLN A 50 -4.07 4.64 27.45
N LEU A 51 -3.07 4.00 28.05
CA LEU A 51 -1.69 4.46 28.03
C LEU A 51 -0.91 3.51 27.12
N ILE A 52 -0.41 4.04 26.02
CA ILE A 52 0.21 3.26 24.94
C ILE A 52 1.65 3.73 24.79
N ASN A 53 2.58 2.81 24.95
CA ASN A 53 3.97 3.01 24.60
C ASN A 53 4.20 2.41 23.21
N THR A 54 4.66 3.21 22.27
CA THR A 54 5.04 2.77 20.93
C THR A 54 6.56 2.70 20.85
N HIS A 55 7.07 1.76 20.07
CA HIS A 55 8.52 1.59 19.88
C HIS A 55 8.94 1.73 18.43
N ARG A 56 7.98 1.87 17.50
CA ARG A 56 8.23 1.94 16.06
C ARG A 56 7.38 3.02 15.43
N ILE A 57 7.89 3.60 14.34
CA ILE A 57 7.16 4.59 13.53
C ILE A 57 5.80 4.04 13.10
N GLN A 58 5.76 2.76 12.72
CA GLN A 58 4.53 2.03 12.39
C GLN A 58 3.48 2.11 13.51
N ASP A 59 3.87 1.79 14.74
CA ASP A 59 2.97 1.77 15.90
C ASP A 59 2.41 3.18 16.17
N THR A 60 3.30 4.17 16.22
CA THR A 60 2.92 5.58 16.39
C THR A 60 1.92 6.01 15.31
N TYR A 61 2.15 5.63 14.06
CA TYR A 61 1.27 5.95 12.94
C TYR A 61 -0.11 5.28 13.06
N ILE A 62 -0.16 4.00 13.44
CA ILE A 62 -1.42 3.26 13.68
C ILE A 62 -2.28 4.00 14.69
N TYR A 63 -1.71 4.31 15.85
CA TYR A 63 -2.46 4.92 16.94
C TYR A 63 -2.86 6.37 16.62
N ARG A 64 -1.97 7.17 16.01
CA ARG A 64 -2.30 8.55 15.57
C ARG A 64 -3.47 8.59 14.59
N ASN A 65 -3.61 7.57 13.74
CA ASN A 65 -4.66 7.49 12.73
C ASN A 65 -5.87 6.63 13.15
N ASN A 66 -5.92 6.22 14.42
CA ASN A 66 -7.04 5.50 15.02
C ASN A 66 -7.30 4.14 14.35
N LEU A 67 -6.25 3.51 13.84
CA LEU A 67 -6.35 2.24 13.14
C LEU A 67 -6.37 1.10 14.16
N THR A 68 -7.26 0.14 13.96
CA THR A 68 -7.28 -1.12 14.71
C THR A 68 -6.47 -2.17 13.97
N LEU A 69 -5.60 -2.86 14.70
CA LEU A 69 -4.91 -4.06 14.22
C LEU A 69 -5.90 -5.22 14.14
N ASP A 70 -5.72 -6.13 13.19
CA ASP A 70 -6.51 -7.36 13.17
C ASP A 70 -6.13 -8.29 14.35
N ASN A 71 -6.84 -9.41 14.48
CA ASN A 71 -6.65 -10.37 15.56
C ASN A 71 -5.24 -11.00 15.57
N GLU A 72 -4.49 -10.90 14.46
CA GLU A 72 -3.12 -11.39 14.35
C GLU A 72 -2.10 -10.29 14.73
N GLY A 73 -2.59 -9.13 15.18
CA GLY A 73 -1.75 -7.97 15.49
C GLY A 73 -1.13 -7.35 14.24
N THR A 74 -1.65 -7.67 13.05
CA THR A 74 -1.13 -7.13 11.79
C THR A 74 -1.99 -5.96 11.33
N LEU A 75 -1.31 -4.95 10.76
CA LEU A 75 -2.00 -3.97 9.94
C LEU A 75 -2.53 -4.69 8.71
N PHE A 76 -3.76 -4.36 8.33
CA PHE A 76 -4.37 -4.72 7.06
C PHE A 76 -3.27 -4.81 5.98
N ASN A 77 -2.98 -6.00 5.45
CA ASN A 77 -1.92 -6.20 4.44
C ASN A 77 -2.30 -5.48 3.15
N PRO A 78 -1.77 -4.28 2.86
CA PRO A 78 -2.12 -3.59 1.65
C PRO A 78 -1.66 -4.45 0.47
N PRO A 79 -2.38 -4.53 -0.66
CA PRO A 79 -1.85 -5.14 -1.87
C PRO A 79 -0.46 -4.57 -2.11
N LYS A 80 0.51 -5.47 -2.10
CA LYS A 80 1.93 -5.23 -2.36
C LYS A 80 2.26 -4.42 -3.63
N PRO A 81 1.44 -4.33 -4.70
CA PRO A 81 1.91 -3.79 -5.98
C PRO A 81 1.65 -2.30 -6.23
N PHE A 82 1.08 -1.55 -5.29
CA PHE A 82 1.04 -0.08 -5.42
C PHE A 82 2.40 0.50 -5.03
N SER A 83 3.35 0.44 -5.97
CA SER A 83 4.78 0.71 -5.79
C SER A 83 5.09 2.03 -5.08
N ARG A 84 4.24 3.06 -5.26
CA ARG A 84 4.38 4.36 -4.59
C ARG A 84 4.19 4.31 -3.07
N TYR A 85 3.64 3.23 -2.51
CA TYR A 85 3.35 3.08 -1.09
C TYR A 85 4.41 2.33 -0.29
N LYS A 86 5.47 1.83 -0.91
CA LYS A 86 6.46 1.04 -0.18
C LYS A 86 7.60 1.89 0.36
N GLU A 87 8.07 2.86 -0.41
CA GLU A 87 9.17 3.73 0.00
C GLU A 87 8.66 4.84 0.93
N ASN A 88 9.17 4.89 2.16
CA ASN A 88 8.85 5.91 3.17
C ASN A 88 7.39 5.90 3.66
N ASN A 89 6.69 4.76 3.62
CA ASN A 89 5.36 4.64 4.21
C ASN A 89 5.46 4.15 5.67
N PRO A 90 4.99 4.94 6.64
CA PRO A 90 5.04 4.61 8.07
C PRO A 90 4.42 3.25 8.40
N LEU A 91 3.43 2.80 7.63
CA LEU A 91 2.79 1.49 7.85
C LEU A 91 3.76 0.31 7.72
N TYR A 92 4.91 0.48 7.07
CA TYR A 92 5.93 -0.55 6.93
C TYR A 92 7.26 -0.17 7.60
N ASP A 93 7.31 0.99 8.23
CA ASP A 93 8.53 1.52 8.84
C ASP A 93 8.72 0.97 10.25
N LYS A 94 9.64 0.02 10.35
CA LYS A 94 10.01 -0.63 11.62
C LYS A 94 11.12 0.09 12.36
N THR A 95 11.53 1.27 11.91
CA THR A 95 12.53 2.10 12.59
C THR A 95 12.04 2.45 13.99
N PRO A 96 12.92 2.41 15.01
CA PRO A 96 12.56 2.78 16.36
C PRO A 96 12.00 4.20 16.45
N ASP A 97 10.86 4.34 17.12
CA ASP A 97 10.21 5.62 17.46
C ASP A 97 9.53 5.43 18.80
N GLU A 98 10.17 5.92 19.86
CA GLU A 98 9.64 5.82 21.21
C GLU A 98 8.64 6.97 21.41
N ALA A 99 7.35 6.64 21.46
CA ALA A 99 6.33 7.62 21.80
C ALA A 99 5.40 7.07 22.88
N VAL A 100 4.82 7.99 23.64
CA VAL A 100 3.81 7.67 24.64
C VAL A 100 2.54 8.43 24.32
N ILE A 101 1.46 7.68 24.27
CA ILE A 101 0.14 8.15 23.86
C ILE A 101 -0.80 7.90 25.03
N PHE A 102 -1.38 8.98 25.53
CA PHE A 102 -2.50 8.92 26.45
C PHE A 102 -3.79 9.16 25.68
N ARG A 103 -4.81 8.35 25.95
CA ARG A 103 -6.10 8.42 25.27
C ARG A 103 -7.24 8.12 26.24
N LEU A 104 -8.25 8.97 26.19
CA LEU A 104 -9.51 8.80 26.88
C LEU A 104 -10.63 8.85 25.84
N ASP A 105 -11.36 7.75 25.69
CA ASP A 105 -12.43 7.62 24.71
C ASP A 105 -13.78 7.40 25.36
N LYS A 106 -14.78 8.16 24.91
CA LYS A 106 -16.19 7.96 25.22
C LYS A 106 -16.89 7.50 23.96
N GLU A 107 -17.06 6.18 23.81
CA GLU A 107 -17.72 5.56 22.67
C GLU A 107 -19.22 5.89 22.66
N LEU A 108 -19.75 6.22 21.48
CA LEU A 108 -21.17 6.57 21.30
C LEU A 108 -21.85 5.65 20.31
N TRP A 109 -21.18 5.35 19.19
CA TRP A 109 -21.76 4.59 18.08
C TRP A 109 -20.73 3.67 17.46
N ASN A 110 -21.18 2.47 17.12
CA ASN A 110 -20.48 1.55 16.22
C ASN A 110 -21.19 1.58 14.88
N ILE A 111 -20.48 2.01 13.84
CA ILE A 111 -21.06 2.20 12.50
C ILE A 111 -20.38 1.25 11.54
N ASN A 112 -21.20 0.52 10.82
CA ASN A 112 -20.78 -0.36 9.74
C ASN A 112 -21.46 0.11 8.45
N LEU A 113 -20.65 0.38 7.43
CA LEU A 113 -21.13 0.52 6.06
C LEU A 113 -21.64 -0.84 5.58
N LYS A 114 -22.79 -0.83 4.91
CA LYS A 114 -23.44 -2.02 4.35
C LYS A 114 -23.72 -1.80 2.87
N ASP A 115 -23.87 -2.90 2.13
CA ASP A 115 -24.26 -2.88 0.72
C ASP A 115 -23.43 -1.91 -0.14
N VAL A 116 -22.15 -1.83 0.19
CA VAL A 116 -21.20 -0.87 -0.40
C VAL A 116 -21.02 -1.21 -1.87
N LYS A 117 -21.39 -0.27 -2.74
CA LYS A 117 -21.19 -0.38 -4.19
C LYS A 117 -20.31 0.75 -4.70
N PRO A 118 -19.38 0.48 -5.63
CA PRO A 118 -18.56 1.52 -6.22
C PRO A 118 -19.42 2.52 -7.00
N THR A 119 -18.95 3.76 -7.14
CA THR A 119 -19.58 4.73 -8.04
C THR A 119 -19.34 4.33 -9.50
N ASP A 120 -20.29 4.63 -10.38
CA ASP A 120 -20.14 4.38 -11.82
C ASP A 120 -18.91 5.15 -12.38
N GLU A 121 -18.63 6.33 -11.84
CA GLU A 121 -17.44 7.13 -12.18
C GLU A 121 -16.14 6.40 -11.84
N PHE A 122 -16.04 5.79 -10.66
CA PHE A 122 -14.87 5.01 -10.26
C PHE A 122 -14.72 3.77 -11.16
N VAL A 123 -15.80 3.04 -11.42
CA VAL A 123 -15.79 1.87 -12.30
C VAL A 123 -15.34 2.25 -13.72
N ALA A 124 -15.86 3.34 -14.27
CA ALA A 124 -15.48 3.84 -15.59
C ALA A 124 -13.99 4.25 -15.63
N ALA A 125 -13.50 4.93 -14.59
CA ALA A 125 -12.11 5.33 -14.49
C ALA A 125 -11.16 4.12 -14.46
N ILE A 126 -11.51 3.06 -13.72
CA ILE A 126 -10.72 1.81 -13.72
C ILE A 126 -10.73 1.14 -15.09
N LYS A 127 -11.88 1.04 -15.77
CA LYS A 127 -11.97 0.45 -17.11
C LYS A 127 -11.07 1.18 -18.10
N GLN A 128 -11.13 2.52 -18.10
CA GLN A 128 -10.27 3.35 -18.94
C GLN A 128 -8.78 3.20 -18.59
N ALA A 129 -8.46 3.10 -17.30
CA ALA A 129 -7.08 2.92 -16.86
C ALA A 129 -6.48 1.58 -17.32
N ILE A 130 -7.25 0.50 -17.26
CA ILE A 130 -6.83 -0.84 -17.69
C ILE A 130 -6.54 -0.89 -19.19
N GLU A 131 -7.27 -0.12 -19.99
CA GLU A 131 -7.08 -0.04 -21.45
C GLU A 131 -5.94 0.90 -21.86
N HIS A 132 -5.43 1.72 -20.93
CA HIS A 132 -4.36 2.67 -21.18
C HIS A 132 -2.99 2.00 -21.24
N ASN A 133 -2.06 2.57 -22.02
CA ASN A 133 -0.64 2.20 -22.02
C ASN A 133 0.22 3.44 -21.71
N PRO A 134 0.94 3.51 -20.57
CA PRO A 134 1.08 2.47 -19.55
C PRO A 134 -0.12 2.38 -18.58
N THR A 135 -0.55 1.16 -18.29
CA THR A 135 -1.73 0.88 -17.44
C THR A 135 -1.50 1.23 -15.97
N HIS A 136 -0.35 0.88 -15.40
CA HIS A 136 -0.08 1.07 -13.97
C HIS A 136 -0.12 2.54 -13.54
N THR A 137 0.48 3.44 -14.34
CA THR A 137 0.49 4.87 -14.02
C THR A 137 -0.94 5.38 -13.99
N LYS A 138 -1.77 4.94 -14.94
CA LYS A 138 -3.15 5.37 -15.01
C LYS A 138 -4.00 4.80 -13.87
N LEU A 139 -3.75 3.56 -13.46
CA LEU A 139 -4.38 2.98 -12.27
C LEU A 139 -3.98 3.73 -11.00
N ASP A 140 -2.69 4.06 -10.84
CA ASP A 140 -2.21 4.84 -9.69
C ASP A 140 -2.84 6.22 -9.63
N ASP A 141 -3.04 6.89 -10.77
CA ASP A 141 -3.74 8.17 -10.83
C ASP A 141 -5.19 8.02 -10.34
N VAL A 142 -5.89 6.97 -10.79
CA VAL A 142 -7.27 6.69 -10.34
C VAL A 142 -7.30 6.45 -8.82
N PHE A 143 -6.45 5.57 -8.30
CA PHE A 143 -6.42 5.31 -6.86
C PHE A 143 -5.96 6.52 -6.03
N SER A 144 -5.15 7.41 -6.59
CA SER A 144 -4.77 8.68 -5.94
C SER A 144 -5.95 9.66 -5.83
N GLU A 145 -6.93 9.60 -6.75
CA GLU A 145 -8.14 10.42 -6.72
C GLU A 145 -9.25 9.85 -5.82
N TYR A 146 -9.44 8.52 -5.85
CA TYR A 146 -10.54 7.82 -5.19
C TYR A 146 -10.16 7.11 -3.89
N GLY A 147 -8.87 6.91 -3.64
CA GLY A 147 -8.35 6.17 -2.50
C GLY A 147 -8.05 4.71 -2.84
N TYR A 148 -7.05 4.15 -2.16
CA TYR A 148 -6.68 2.72 -2.27
C TYR A 148 -7.53 1.86 -1.34
N TRP A 149 -8.09 2.48 -0.31
CA TRP A 149 -8.74 1.81 0.82
C TRP A 149 -10.09 2.40 1.12
N LEU A 150 -11.08 1.56 1.40
CA LEU A 150 -12.32 1.99 2.03
C LEU A 150 -12.34 1.52 3.47
N ASN A 151 -12.73 2.39 4.40
CA ASN A 151 -12.95 2.03 5.79
C ASN A 151 -14.42 1.68 6.00
N CYS A 152 -14.72 0.40 6.23
CA CYS A 152 -16.09 -0.10 6.33
C CYS A 152 -16.65 -0.01 7.75
N LYS A 153 -15.79 0.03 8.78
CA LYS A 153 -16.20 0.07 10.18
C LYS A 153 -15.51 1.19 10.94
N ILE A 154 -16.31 1.96 11.67
CA ILE A 154 -15.81 3.00 12.58
C ILE A 154 -16.50 2.93 13.93
N LYS A 155 -15.78 3.40 14.95
CA LYS A 155 -16.38 3.82 16.20
C LYS A 155 -16.35 5.33 16.29
N VAL A 156 -17.48 5.91 16.65
CA VAL A 156 -17.65 7.34 16.81
C VAL A 156 -17.87 7.64 18.28
N GLY A 157 -17.19 8.68 18.75
CA GLY A 157 -17.20 9.06 20.14
C GLY A 157 -16.58 10.42 20.38
N CYS A 158 -16.35 10.72 21.66
CA CYS A 158 -15.51 11.84 22.08
C CYS A 158 -14.15 11.31 22.49
N ARG A 159 -13.09 12.06 22.21
CA ARG A 159 -11.73 11.69 22.57
C ARG A 159 -11.01 12.86 23.20
N LEU A 160 -10.25 12.57 24.26
CA LEU A 160 -9.10 13.37 24.68
C LEU A 160 -7.83 12.57 24.44
N GLN A 161 -6.80 13.21 23.91
CA GLN A 161 -5.51 12.55 23.70
C GLN A 161 -4.33 13.49 23.85
N ARG A 162 -3.18 12.89 24.14
CA ARG A 162 -1.89 13.57 24.16
C ARG A 162 -0.82 12.63 23.61
N PHE A 163 0.06 13.17 22.79
CA PHE A 163 1.21 12.47 22.23
C PHE A 163 2.48 13.14 22.75
N SER A 164 3.38 12.35 23.34
CA SER A 164 4.79 12.73 23.52
C SER A 164 5.63 11.80 22.68
N GLN A 165 6.48 12.37 21.85
CA GLN A 165 7.46 11.64 21.08
C GLN A 165 8.82 11.89 21.73
N PHE A 166 9.48 10.82 22.15
CA PHE A 166 10.85 10.86 22.61
C PHE A 166 11.72 10.75 21.36
N TYR A 167 12.36 11.85 20.96
CA TYR A 167 13.33 11.79 19.86
C TYR A 167 14.41 10.77 20.21
N PRO A 168 14.94 10.03 19.22
CA PRO A 168 16.02 9.09 19.47
C PRO A 168 17.18 9.86 20.09
N PHE A 169 17.44 9.55 21.37
CA PHE A 169 18.55 10.09 22.12
C PHE A 169 19.86 9.78 21.40
N GLU A 170 20.85 10.67 21.52
CA GLU A 170 22.12 10.57 20.82
C GLU A 170 22.72 9.15 20.89
N PRO A 171 23.25 8.61 19.79
CA PRO A 171 23.83 7.27 19.77
C PRO A 171 24.95 7.17 20.81
N GLY A 172 24.75 6.32 21.82
CA GLY A 172 25.69 6.10 22.92
C GLY A 172 25.15 6.36 24.32
N GLN A 173 23.95 6.94 24.45
CA GLN A 173 23.25 7.01 25.74
C GLN A 173 22.24 5.88 25.86
N ASP A 174 22.61 4.85 26.65
CA ASP A 174 21.71 3.80 27.13
C ASP A 174 20.73 4.41 28.15
N HIS A 175 19.81 5.23 27.65
CA HIS A 175 18.68 5.79 28.39
C HIS A 175 17.36 5.21 27.91
N HIS A 176 17.38 3.98 27.38
CA HIS A 176 16.17 3.16 27.37
C HIS A 176 15.53 3.25 28.77
N PRO A 177 14.23 3.54 28.87
CA PRO A 177 13.46 3.18 30.06
C PRO A 177 13.57 1.65 30.18
N LYS A 178 14.62 1.19 30.87
CA LYS A 178 14.82 -0.24 31.14
C LYS A 178 13.63 -0.68 31.98
N GLY A 179 12.75 -1.49 31.39
CA GLY A 179 11.72 -2.21 32.14
C GLY A 179 10.28 -1.72 31.97
N VAL A 180 9.90 -1.10 30.85
CA VAL A 180 8.48 -1.04 30.47
C VAL A 180 8.26 -1.85 29.21
N ASP A 181 8.25 -3.18 29.37
CA ASP A 181 7.69 -4.07 28.36
C ASP A 181 6.27 -3.60 28.00
N VAL A 182 5.92 -3.68 26.72
CA VAL A 182 4.60 -3.32 26.18
C VAL A 182 3.55 -4.26 26.76
N GLU A 183 3.07 -3.95 27.95
CA GLU A 183 1.68 -4.15 28.29
C GLU A 183 0.99 -2.82 27.96
N SER A 184 0.28 -2.77 26.84
CA SER A 184 -0.74 -1.74 26.67
C SER A 184 -1.67 -1.84 27.88
N TYR A 185 -1.57 -0.91 28.82
CA TYR A 185 -2.50 -0.85 29.94
C TYR A 185 -3.81 -0.30 29.38
N GLN A 186 -4.64 -1.22 28.90
CA GLN A 186 -6.04 -0.95 28.62
C GLN A 186 -6.82 -1.26 29.89
N THR A 187 -7.31 -0.21 30.54
CA THR A 187 -8.25 -0.38 31.64
C THR A 187 -9.59 0.19 31.19
N GLU A 188 -10.63 -0.64 31.22
CA GLU A 188 -12.00 -0.13 31.21
C GLU A 188 -12.29 0.43 32.61
N TRP A 189 -12.87 1.64 32.71
CA TRP A 189 -13.13 2.27 34.01
C TRP A 189 -13.88 1.32 34.95
N ILE A 190 -13.39 1.17 36.19
CA ILE A 190 -14.07 0.49 37.27
C ILE A 190 -14.62 1.55 38.23
N ASP A 191 -15.89 1.88 38.01
CA ASP A 191 -16.83 2.59 38.90
C ASP A 191 -16.58 4.07 39.27
N GLY A 192 -17.69 4.81 39.37
CA GLY A 192 -17.72 6.27 39.44
C GLY A 192 -17.46 6.84 40.83
N GLY A 193 -16.20 7.17 41.12
CA GLY A 193 -15.81 8.03 42.24
C GLY A 193 -14.63 8.92 41.88
N ASN A 194 -14.47 10.04 42.62
CA ASN A 194 -13.34 10.99 42.52
C ASN A 194 -11.94 10.37 42.71
N ILE A 195 -11.87 9.08 43.05
CA ILE A 195 -10.65 8.30 43.32
C ILE A 195 -9.84 8.08 42.02
N LEU A 196 -10.47 8.10 40.84
CA LEU A 196 -9.81 7.74 39.58
C LEU A 196 -8.91 8.84 38.96
N TYR A 197 -9.18 10.12 39.26
CA TYR A 197 -8.35 11.23 38.77
C TYR A 197 -6.96 11.18 39.37
N ASP A 198 -6.89 11.02 40.69
CA ASP A 198 -5.63 10.93 41.42
C ASP A 198 -4.88 9.66 41.00
N GLU A 199 -5.54 8.52 40.78
CA GLU A 199 -4.88 7.30 40.28
C GLU A 199 -4.33 7.45 38.85
N ILE A 200 -5.08 8.06 37.93
CA ILE A 200 -4.59 8.32 36.56
C ILE A 200 -3.43 9.31 36.60
N ARG A 201 -3.56 10.41 37.35
CA ARG A 201 -2.48 11.40 37.54
C ARG A 201 -1.26 10.77 38.21
N ASP A 202 -1.45 9.90 39.18
CA ASP A 202 -0.38 9.24 39.92
C ASP A 202 0.31 8.18 39.04
N GLU A 203 -0.43 7.37 38.29
CA GLU A 203 0.16 6.46 37.29
C GLU A 203 0.85 7.21 36.15
N TRP A 204 0.27 8.34 35.72
CA TRP A 204 0.84 9.21 34.70
C TRP A 204 2.14 9.87 35.17
N SER A 205 2.17 10.42 36.39
CA SER A 205 3.37 11.03 36.98
C SER A 205 4.46 10.02 37.30
N LYS A 206 4.11 8.76 37.63
CA LYS A 206 5.08 7.67 37.81
C LYS A 206 5.73 7.20 36.51
N LYS A 207 4.95 7.11 35.42
CA LYS A 207 5.41 6.50 34.15
C LYS A 207 6.01 7.51 33.18
N ILE A 208 5.78 8.81 33.38
CA ILE A 208 6.16 9.83 32.39
C ILE A 208 6.76 11.05 33.10
N HIS A 209 8.08 11.03 33.26
CA HIS A 209 8.87 12.24 33.54
C HIS A 209 9.15 12.99 32.23
N PRO A 210 8.76 14.25 32.03
CA PRO A 210 7.49 14.93 32.28
C PRO A 210 6.75 15.21 30.95
N PHE A 211 5.44 15.00 30.87
CA PHE A 211 4.67 15.92 30.04
C PHE A 211 4.71 17.26 30.77
N GLU A 212 5.38 18.28 30.26
CA GLU A 212 5.40 19.64 30.85
C GLU A 212 4.02 20.35 30.82
N SER A 213 2.98 19.63 30.46
CA SER A 213 1.70 20.17 30.04
C SER A 213 0.55 19.42 30.70
N ASP A 214 -0.13 20.12 31.61
CA ASP A 214 -1.28 19.62 32.37
C ASP A 214 -2.58 19.67 31.55
N TYR A 215 -2.55 19.22 30.29
CA TYR A 215 -3.72 19.23 29.41
C TYR A 215 -3.73 18.10 28.40
N LEU A 216 -4.95 17.78 27.93
CA LEU A 216 -5.22 16.90 26.81
C LEU A 216 -5.87 17.70 25.68
N LEU A 217 -5.77 17.18 24.46
CA LEU A 217 -6.43 17.77 23.29
C LEU A 217 -7.66 16.94 22.92
N SER A 218 -8.79 17.62 22.71
CA SER A 218 -9.96 17.03 22.08
C SER A 218 -9.77 16.91 20.56
N ALA A 219 -10.71 16.21 19.90
CA ALA A 219 -10.66 16.02 18.45
C ALA A 219 -10.77 17.33 17.63
N ASP A 220 -11.37 18.37 18.18
CA ASP A 220 -11.42 19.72 17.60
C ASP A 220 -10.23 20.61 18.02
N ASN A 221 -9.20 20.01 18.64
CA ASN A 221 -8.01 20.67 19.19
C ASN A 221 -8.29 21.64 20.35
N SER A 222 -9.45 21.56 20.99
CA SER A 222 -9.67 22.27 22.26
C SER A 222 -8.74 21.71 23.34
N VAL A 223 -8.17 22.61 24.13
CA VAL A 223 -7.33 22.28 25.28
C VAL A 223 -8.25 22.01 26.46
N ILE A 224 -8.11 20.83 27.07
CA ILE A 224 -8.83 20.43 28.28
C ILE A 224 -7.79 20.20 29.37
N GLU A 225 -7.83 21.01 30.42
CA GLU A 225 -6.92 20.83 31.55
C GLU A 225 -7.25 19.52 32.28
N ILE A 226 -6.24 18.90 32.90
CA ILE A 226 -6.44 17.61 33.57
C ILE A 226 -7.58 17.72 34.60
N GLY A 227 -7.60 18.78 35.40
CA GLY A 227 -8.64 19.03 36.42
C GLY A 227 -10.07 19.14 35.86
N GLU A 228 -10.21 19.40 34.56
CA GLU A 228 -11.49 19.54 33.87
C GLU A 228 -11.97 18.23 33.21
N ILE A 229 -11.18 17.15 33.25
CA ILE A 229 -11.53 15.87 32.61
C ILE A 229 -12.84 15.30 33.15
N SER A 230 -13.09 15.41 34.46
CA SER A 230 -14.33 14.92 35.08
C SER A 230 -15.56 15.68 34.56
N GLU A 231 -15.46 17.01 34.46
CA GLU A 231 -16.49 17.84 33.84
C GLU A 231 -16.66 17.43 32.37
N TRP A 232 -15.56 17.31 31.63
CA TRP A 232 -15.61 16.89 30.23
C TRP A 232 -16.31 15.55 30.05
N LEU A 233 -16.04 14.55 30.90
CA LEU A 233 -16.66 13.23 30.85
C LEU A 233 -18.17 13.27 31.11
N GLU A 234 -18.60 14.11 32.05
CA GLU A 234 -20.01 14.25 32.41
C GLU A 234 -20.79 14.93 31.28
N TYR A 235 -20.27 16.04 30.75
CA TYR A 235 -21.01 16.89 29.81
C TYR A 235 -20.76 16.59 28.32
N SER A 236 -19.76 15.77 27.96
CA SER A 236 -19.47 15.44 26.55
C SER A 236 -20.23 14.19 26.07
N PRO A 237 -20.67 14.14 24.80
CA PRO A 237 -20.72 15.25 23.86
C PRO A 237 -21.82 16.26 24.24
N ARG A 238 -21.51 17.55 24.20
CA ARG A 238 -22.47 18.66 24.27
C ARG A 238 -23.21 18.83 22.94
N THR A 239 -22.49 18.60 21.82
CA THR A 239 -22.99 18.74 20.44
C THR A 239 -22.43 17.64 19.54
N SER A 240 -23.07 17.39 18.39
CA SER A 240 -22.56 16.45 17.38
C SER A 240 -21.22 16.89 16.76
N SER A 241 -20.87 18.17 16.82
CA SER A 241 -19.58 18.69 16.34
C SER A 241 -18.38 18.22 17.16
N GLN A 242 -18.60 17.72 18.38
CA GLN A 242 -17.54 17.15 19.21
C GLN A 242 -17.29 15.65 18.93
N TRP A 243 -18.07 15.07 18.02
CA TRP A 243 -17.94 13.67 17.67
C TRP A 243 -16.77 13.50 16.71
N SER A 244 -16.00 12.44 16.94
CA SER A 244 -14.85 12.09 16.14
C SER A 244 -14.78 10.59 15.94
N ILE A 245 -14.05 10.18 14.91
CA ILE A 245 -13.75 8.77 14.71
C ILE A 245 -12.66 8.40 15.70
N ILE A 246 -13.04 7.66 16.73
CA ILE A 246 -12.12 7.17 17.76
C ILE A 246 -11.47 5.86 17.32
N GLU A 247 -12.08 5.12 16.40
CA GLU A 247 -11.52 3.87 15.92
C GLU A 247 -11.94 3.60 14.47
N ARG A 248 -11.02 3.05 13.68
CA ARG A 248 -11.20 2.60 12.30
C ARG A 248 -10.77 1.15 12.21
N ALA A 249 -11.70 0.30 11.78
CA ALA A 249 -11.46 -1.11 11.54
C ALA A 249 -12.01 -1.51 10.17
N ASP A 250 -11.71 -2.74 9.75
CA ASP A 250 -12.29 -3.33 8.53
C ASP A 250 -12.05 -2.46 7.29
N PHE A 251 -10.79 -2.36 6.88
CA PHE A 251 -10.43 -1.72 5.63
C PHE A 251 -10.58 -2.71 4.48
N VAL A 252 -11.04 -2.26 3.32
CA VAL A 252 -11.18 -3.08 2.11
C VAL A 252 -10.49 -2.37 0.96
N PRO A 253 -9.70 -3.06 0.12
CA PRO A 253 -9.10 -2.42 -1.04
C PRO A 253 -10.21 -1.94 -1.97
N THR A 254 -10.14 -0.70 -2.46
CA THR A 254 -11.25 -0.13 -3.26
C THR A 254 -11.51 -0.90 -4.55
N TYR A 255 -10.48 -1.49 -5.17
CA TYR A 255 -10.67 -2.35 -6.35
C TYR A 255 -11.43 -3.65 -6.06
N LYS A 256 -11.45 -4.13 -4.81
CA LYS A 256 -12.23 -5.31 -4.39
C LYS A 256 -13.74 -5.06 -4.36
N LEU A 257 -14.16 -3.81 -4.56
CA LEU A 257 -15.57 -3.42 -4.66
C LEU A 257 -16.11 -3.57 -6.09
N LEU A 258 -15.24 -3.81 -7.07
CA LEU A 258 -15.62 -3.96 -8.48
C LEU A 258 -16.29 -5.32 -8.74
N ASP A 259 -16.77 -5.53 -9.97
CA ASP A 259 -17.24 -6.85 -10.38
C ASP A 259 -16.09 -7.87 -10.48
N GLU A 260 -16.41 -9.17 -10.40
CA GLU A 260 -15.41 -10.25 -10.40
C GLU A 260 -14.47 -10.20 -11.61
N ALA A 261 -15.01 -9.81 -12.77
CA ALA A 261 -14.24 -9.70 -14.01
C ALA A 261 -13.18 -8.59 -13.95
N LEU A 262 -13.51 -7.41 -13.43
CA LEU A 262 -12.55 -6.34 -13.23
C LEU A 262 -11.59 -6.63 -12.08
N ILE A 263 -12.05 -7.23 -10.98
CA ILE A 263 -11.18 -7.68 -9.89
C ILE A 263 -10.08 -8.59 -10.46
N ALA A 264 -10.47 -9.63 -11.19
CA ALA A 264 -9.51 -10.58 -11.78
C ALA A 264 -8.50 -9.89 -12.71
N LYS A 265 -8.95 -8.92 -13.52
CA LYS A 265 -8.06 -8.12 -14.37
C LYS A 265 -7.07 -7.31 -13.54
N VAL A 266 -7.54 -6.57 -12.54
CA VAL A 266 -6.68 -5.75 -11.68
C VAL A 266 -5.67 -6.63 -10.93
N GLU A 267 -6.08 -7.76 -10.38
CA GLU A 267 -5.20 -8.69 -9.67
C GLU A 267 -4.15 -9.33 -10.57
N MET A 268 -4.51 -9.65 -11.82
CA MET A 268 -3.56 -10.18 -12.79
C MET A 268 -2.43 -9.17 -13.08
N LEU A 269 -2.75 -7.87 -13.19
CA LEU A 269 -1.74 -6.82 -13.37
C LEU A 269 -0.77 -6.79 -12.18
N PHE A 270 -1.29 -7.07 -11.00
CA PHE A 270 -0.63 -6.99 -9.71
C PHE A 270 0.04 -8.27 -9.23
N SER A 271 0.01 -9.31 -10.06
CA SER A 271 0.61 -10.60 -9.76
C SER A 271 2.15 -10.51 -9.67
N ASP A 272 2.72 -11.13 -8.65
CA ASP A 272 4.17 -11.32 -8.50
C ASP A 272 4.72 -12.43 -9.42
N LYS A 273 3.87 -13.08 -10.21
CA LYS A 273 4.27 -14.18 -11.11
C LYS A 273 5.13 -13.67 -12.27
N ILE A 274 6.06 -14.52 -12.69
CA ILE A 274 6.78 -14.37 -13.94
C ILE A 274 5.95 -15.00 -15.05
N GLU A 275 5.58 -14.21 -16.05
CA GLU A 275 4.76 -14.66 -17.18
C GLU A 275 5.41 -14.26 -18.50
N VAL A 276 4.97 -14.86 -19.62
CA VAL A 276 5.31 -14.34 -20.95
C VAL A 276 4.55 -13.04 -21.12
N LEU A 277 5.26 -11.96 -21.47
CA LEU A 277 4.71 -10.62 -21.59
C LEU A 277 4.58 -10.21 -23.05
N MET A 278 5.59 -10.50 -23.86
CA MET A 278 5.61 -10.19 -25.29
C MET A 278 6.17 -11.37 -26.06
N THR A 279 5.72 -11.51 -27.29
CA THR A 279 6.30 -12.42 -28.29
C THR A 279 6.39 -11.68 -29.60
N GLY A 280 7.38 -12.03 -30.42
CA GLY A 280 7.50 -11.42 -31.74
C GLY A 280 8.44 -12.21 -32.64
N GLU A 281 8.48 -11.76 -33.88
CA GLU A 281 9.37 -12.23 -34.91
C GLU A 281 10.12 -11.03 -35.45
N SER A 282 11.44 -11.13 -35.56
CA SER A 282 12.29 -10.03 -36.00
C SER A 282 13.26 -10.52 -37.07
N PRO A 283 13.30 -9.90 -38.25
CA PRO A 283 14.21 -10.31 -39.31
C PRO A 283 15.66 -10.14 -38.86
N ILE A 284 16.53 -10.99 -39.38
CA ILE A 284 17.98 -10.89 -39.18
C ILE A 284 18.58 -10.35 -40.47
N ASP A 285 19.33 -9.25 -40.38
CA ASP A 285 20.15 -8.80 -41.49
C ASP A 285 21.49 -9.55 -41.47
N TYR A 286 21.54 -10.66 -42.19
CA TYR A 286 22.74 -11.50 -42.32
C TYR A 286 23.94 -10.76 -42.97
N GLN A 287 23.71 -9.64 -43.67
CA GLN A 287 24.77 -8.90 -44.36
C GLN A 287 25.41 -7.79 -43.50
N CYS A 288 24.66 -7.18 -42.58
CA CYS A 288 25.16 -6.07 -41.77
C CYS A 288 25.84 -6.50 -40.47
N THR A 289 25.25 -7.45 -39.74
CA THR A 289 25.73 -7.89 -38.42
C THR A 289 25.00 -9.16 -38.00
N ASP A 290 25.67 -10.09 -37.32
CA ASP A 290 25.06 -11.23 -36.60
C ASP A 290 24.21 -10.79 -35.38
N LEU A 291 23.70 -9.55 -35.40
CA LEU A 291 22.97 -8.90 -34.35
C LEU A 291 21.53 -8.64 -34.78
N CYS A 292 20.56 -9.17 -34.03
CA CYS A 292 19.14 -8.90 -34.21
C CYS A 292 18.68 -7.94 -33.12
N GLN A 293 18.35 -6.69 -33.49
CA GLN A 293 17.86 -5.68 -32.55
C GLN A 293 16.34 -5.63 -32.54
N VAL A 294 15.77 -5.63 -31.33
CA VAL A 294 14.34 -5.48 -31.09
C VAL A 294 14.14 -4.23 -30.23
N ASN A 295 13.46 -3.23 -30.80
CA ASN A 295 13.12 -2.00 -30.10
C ASN A 295 11.66 -2.07 -29.62
N PHE A 296 11.42 -1.60 -28.40
CA PHE A 296 10.07 -1.44 -27.88
C PHE A 296 9.46 -0.14 -28.40
N GLU A 297 8.16 -0.16 -28.71
CA GLU A 297 7.41 1.05 -29.09
C GLU A 297 7.39 2.09 -27.97
N GLN A 298 7.37 1.62 -26.71
CA GLN A 298 7.47 2.44 -25.52
C GLN A 298 8.48 1.84 -24.54
N PRO A 299 9.23 2.67 -23.80
CA PRO A 299 10.17 2.17 -22.81
C PRO A 299 9.46 1.44 -21.66
N LEU A 300 10.04 0.33 -21.22
CA LEU A 300 9.65 -0.38 -20.01
C LEU A 300 10.17 0.36 -18.76
N LEU A 301 9.57 0.12 -17.59
CA LEU A 301 10.05 0.71 -16.33
C LEU A 301 11.37 0.09 -15.86
N SER A 302 11.59 -1.18 -16.20
CA SER A 302 12.77 -1.94 -15.78
C SER A 302 13.20 -2.92 -16.86
N ASN A 303 14.51 -3.15 -16.95
CA ASN A 303 15.10 -4.22 -17.77
C ASN A 303 15.18 -5.56 -17.04
N ALA A 304 14.51 -5.72 -15.89
CA ALA A 304 14.45 -6.95 -15.12
C ALA A 304 13.54 -8.02 -15.77
N TYR A 305 13.75 -8.27 -17.06
CA TYR A 305 13.06 -9.26 -17.86
C TYR A 305 14.06 -10.28 -18.42
N THR A 306 13.53 -11.41 -18.87
CA THR A 306 14.28 -12.45 -19.58
C THR A 306 13.78 -12.54 -21.01
N VAL A 307 14.67 -12.80 -21.96
CA VAL A 307 14.29 -13.01 -23.37
C VAL A 307 14.86 -14.33 -23.85
N LYS A 308 14.05 -15.09 -24.58
CA LYS A 308 14.46 -16.32 -25.26
C LYS A 308 14.13 -16.21 -26.74
N GLY A 309 15.08 -16.57 -27.60
CA GLY A 309 14.93 -16.52 -29.05
C GLY A 309 15.31 -17.86 -29.71
N LYS A 310 14.75 -18.12 -30.88
CA LYS A 310 15.15 -19.20 -31.80
C LYS A 310 15.20 -18.66 -33.23
N VAL A 311 16.20 -19.09 -34.00
CA VAL A 311 16.36 -18.69 -35.41
C VAL A 311 15.59 -19.64 -36.32
N TYR A 312 14.94 -19.06 -37.32
CA TYR A 312 14.24 -19.76 -38.38
C TYR A 312 14.71 -19.22 -39.73
N ASN A 313 14.77 -20.11 -40.73
CA ASN A 313 14.98 -19.77 -42.13
C ASN A 313 13.84 -20.40 -42.94
N ASN A 314 13.04 -19.57 -43.62
CA ASN A 314 11.91 -20.01 -44.45
C ASN A 314 10.97 -20.98 -43.69
N GLY A 315 10.73 -20.68 -42.40
CA GLY A 315 9.88 -21.46 -41.50
C GLY A 315 10.52 -22.72 -40.90
N LYS A 316 11.73 -23.10 -41.33
CA LYS A 316 12.50 -24.20 -40.73
C LYS A 316 13.38 -23.67 -39.61
N ARG A 317 13.41 -24.37 -38.48
CA ARG A 317 14.27 -24.01 -37.34
C ARG A 317 15.74 -24.28 -37.68
N CYS A 318 16.60 -23.30 -37.43
CA CYS A 318 18.05 -23.43 -37.53
C CYS A 318 18.65 -23.90 -36.20
N ASP A 319 19.69 -24.73 -36.25
CA ASP A 319 20.44 -25.15 -35.06
C ASP A 319 21.68 -24.26 -34.89
N VAL A 320 21.43 -23.05 -34.39
CA VAL A 320 22.45 -22.01 -34.17
C VAL A 320 22.38 -21.50 -32.73
N ALA A 321 23.53 -21.06 -32.22
CA ALA A 321 23.58 -20.47 -30.90
C ALA A 321 23.04 -19.04 -30.96
N VAL A 322 22.08 -18.73 -30.09
CA VAL A 322 21.53 -17.38 -29.90
C VAL A 322 21.85 -16.94 -28.48
N ARG A 323 22.51 -15.79 -28.35
CA ARG A 323 22.88 -15.20 -27.06
C ARG A 323 22.26 -13.82 -26.95
N LEU A 324 21.74 -13.50 -25.77
CA LEU A 324 21.32 -12.13 -25.47
C LEU A 324 22.60 -11.28 -25.38
N TYR A 325 22.74 -10.32 -26.28
CA TYR A 325 23.89 -9.41 -26.30
C TYR A 325 23.64 -8.20 -25.41
N TYR A 326 22.43 -7.63 -25.49
CA TYR A 326 22.04 -6.44 -24.74
C TYR A 326 20.57 -6.47 -24.35
N ALA A 327 20.23 -5.92 -23.18
CA ALA A 327 18.86 -5.72 -22.72
C ALA A 327 18.73 -4.41 -21.94
N SER A 328 17.68 -3.64 -22.24
CA SER A 328 17.41 -2.35 -21.65
C SER A 328 15.93 -2.05 -21.58
N THR A 329 15.56 -0.93 -20.96
CA THR A 329 14.18 -0.47 -20.97
C THR A 329 13.66 -0.11 -22.37
N TYR A 330 14.52 0.08 -23.38
CA TYR A 330 14.12 0.46 -24.73
C TYR A 330 14.07 -0.71 -25.72
N GLY A 331 14.56 -1.89 -25.33
CA GLY A 331 14.69 -3.02 -26.23
C GLY A 331 15.83 -3.95 -25.84
N PHE A 332 16.06 -4.96 -26.67
CA PHE A 332 17.12 -5.93 -26.52
C PHE A 332 17.75 -6.27 -27.87
N SER A 333 18.90 -6.93 -27.83
CA SER A 333 19.49 -7.52 -29.03
C SER A 333 20.02 -8.92 -28.78
N PHE A 334 19.94 -9.75 -29.82
CA PHE A 334 20.56 -11.07 -29.85
C PHE A 334 21.81 -11.03 -30.70
N GLU A 335 22.86 -11.72 -30.26
CA GLU A 335 23.99 -12.14 -31.08
C GLU A 335 23.78 -13.59 -31.51
N ILE A 336 24.00 -13.88 -32.80
CA ILE A 336 23.79 -15.18 -33.40
C ILE A 336 25.13 -15.74 -33.87
N THR A 337 25.49 -16.93 -33.43
CA THR A 337 26.71 -17.60 -33.88
C THR A 337 26.35 -18.72 -34.85
N TRP A 338 26.78 -18.55 -36.10
CA TRP A 338 26.58 -19.52 -37.17
C TRP A 338 27.69 -20.57 -37.16
N ASN A 339 27.32 -21.85 -37.21
CA ASN A 339 28.28 -22.93 -37.43
C ASN A 339 28.63 -23.07 -38.92
N GLU A 340 27.62 -22.88 -39.78
CA GLU A 340 27.71 -22.91 -41.25
C GLU A 340 26.87 -21.76 -41.81
N SER A 341 27.30 -21.17 -42.94
CA SER A 341 26.55 -20.09 -43.59
C SER A 341 25.21 -20.61 -44.12
N PRO A 342 24.09 -19.91 -43.91
CA PRO A 342 22.78 -20.33 -44.42
C PRO A 342 22.78 -20.37 -45.97
N GLU A 343 22.21 -21.44 -46.54
CA GLU A 343 22.15 -21.66 -48.00
C GLU A 343 21.32 -20.58 -48.72
N GLU A 344 20.29 -20.05 -48.06
CA GLU A 344 19.45 -18.94 -48.52
C GLU A 344 19.43 -17.85 -47.44
N ALA A 345 19.89 -16.63 -47.78
CA ALA A 345 19.95 -15.50 -46.86
C ALA A 345 18.61 -14.76 -46.70
N GLU A 346 17.67 -14.94 -47.65
CA GLU A 346 16.34 -14.34 -47.58
C GLU A 346 15.40 -15.20 -46.70
N GLY A 347 14.68 -14.55 -45.79
CA GLY A 347 13.67 -15.21 -44.95
C GLY A 347 14.18 -15.72 -43.60
N ILE A 348 15.34 -15.25 -43.14
CA ILE A 348 15.89 -15.56 -41.82
C ILE A 348 15.33 -14.59 -40.76
N TYR A 349 14.82 -15.13 -39.65
CA TYR A 349 14.29 -14.33 -38.54
C TYR A 349 14.50 -15.00 -37.17
N VAL A 350 14.55 -14.20 -36.11
CA VAL A 350 14.45 -14.67 -34.73
C VAL A 350 13.00 -14.62 -34.30
N LYS A 351 12.47 -15.75 -33.86
CA LYS A 351 11.22 -15.81 -33.10
C LYS A 351 11.55 -15.76 -31.60
N TRP A 352 11.01 -14.78 -30.89
CA TRP A 352 11.39 -14.48 -29.51
C TRP A 352 10.19 -14.36 -28.58
N LYS A 353 10.46 -14.59 -27.29
CA LYS A 353 9.53 -14.32 -26.19
C LYS A 353 10.26 -13.58 -25.07
N LEU A 354 9.59 -12.57 -24.51
CA LEU A 354 10.02 -11.83 -23.33
C LEU A 354 9.16 -12.27 -22.15
N SER A 355 9.79 -12.65 -21.05
CA SER A 355 9.14 -13.08 -19.82
C SER A 355 9.62 -12.28 -18.63
N GLY A 356 8.72 -12.01 -17.69
CA GLY A 356 9.07 -11.40 -16.43
C GLY A 356 7.84 -11.02 -15.62
N ASN A 357 8.09 -10.31 -14.52
CA ASN A 357 7.02 -9.83 -13.66
C ASN A 357 6.42 -8.52 -14.22
N ARG A 358 5.09 -8.50 -14.45
CA ARG A 358 4.37 -7.35 -15.02
C ARG A 358 4.60 -6.07 -14.23
N ALA A 359 4.42 -6.14 -12.91
CA ALA A 359 4.57 -4.99 -12.02
C ALA A 359 6.00 -4.43 -12.02
N ARG A 360 7.01 -5.30 -11.96
CA ARG A 360 8.42 -4.93 -11.95
C ARG A 360 8.88 -4.32 -13.28
N ILE A 361 8.43 -4.88 -14.39
CA ILE A 361 8.84 -4.45 -15.74
C ILE A 361 8.00 -3.26 -16.23
N GLY A 362 6.80 -3.09 -15.71
CA GLY A 362 5.87 -2.05 -16.15
C GLY A 362 5.10 -2.38 -17.42
N TYR A 363 5.02 -3.66 -17.81
CA TYR A 363 4.31 -4.07 -19.03
C TYR A 363 2.96 -4.73 -18.72
N PHE A 364 1.91 -4.08 -19.18
CA PHE A 364 0.52 -4.42 -18.86
C PHE A 364 -0.36 -4.62 -20.10
N GLY A 365 0.23 -4.57 -21.30
CA GLY A 365 -0.48 -4.86 -22.54
C GLY A 365 -1.10 -6.27 -22.54
N GLN A 366 -2.20 -6.41 -23.28
CA GLN A 366 -2.82 -7.72 -23.53
C GLN A 366 -1.87 -8.58 -24.38
N LEU A 367 -1.58 -9.80 -23.94
CA LEU A 367 -0.96 -10.77 -24.83
C LEU A 367 -1.95 -11.11 -25.93
N LYS A 368 -1.56 -10.89 -27.18
CA LYS A 368 -2.09 -11.71 -28.28
C LYS A 368 -1.43 -13.07 -28.12
N VAL A 369 -2.08 -13.97 -27.37
CA VAL A 369 -1.63 -15.36 -27.22
C VAL A 369 -1.88 -16.07 -28.55
N GLU A 370 -1.00 -15.86 -29.52
CA GLU A 370 -0.89 -16.78 -30.65
C GLU A 370 0.04 -17.91 -30.24
N THR A 371 -0.56 -19.01 -29.78
CA THR A 371 -0.08 -20.40 -29.81
C THR A 371 1.45 -20.64 -29.78
N PHE A 372 2.19 -19.94 -28.93
CA PHE A 372 3.65 -20.01 -28.88
C PHE A 372 4.16 -21.20 -28.04
N GLU A 373 3.32 -21.68 -27.12
CA GLU A 373 3.72 -22.66 -26.08
C GLU A 373 3.90 -24.08 -26.63
N ASN A 374 3.15 -24.49 -27.66
CA ASN A 374 3.18 -25.87 -28.13
C ASN A 374 4.42 -26.23 -28.99
N GLN A 375 5.16 -25.26 -29.53
CA GLN A 375 6.33 -25.53 -30.38
C GLN A 375 7.69 -25.42 -29.66
N MET A 376 7.72 -24.90 -28.43
CA MET A 376 8.98 -24.58 -27.73
C MET A 376 9.47 -25.67 -26.78
N LEU A 377 8.62 -26.62 -26.37
CA LEU A 377 8.86 -27.56 -25.25
C LEU A 377 9.78 -28.76 -25.55
N ASN A 378 10.28 -28.96 -26.77
CA ASN A 378 11.17 -30.08 -27.07
C ASN A 378 12.68 -29.70 -27.04
N ARG A 379 13.30 -30.11 -25.92
CA ARG A 379 14.71 -30.50 -25.66
C ARG A 379 15.86 -29.47 -25.71
N LYS A 380 16.61 -29.50 -24.59
CA LYS A 380 18.04 -29.24 -24.31
C LYS A 380 18.81 -28.24 -25.20
N SER A 381 18.64 -26.96 -24.90
CA SER A 381 19.72 -25.96 -24.87
C SER A 381 19.15 -24.68 -24.27
N TYR A 382 19.40 -24.45 -22.98
CA TYR A 382 18.97 -23.23 -22.30
C TYR A 382 20.20 -22.52 -21.75
N ILE A 383 20.32 -21.24 -22.07
CA ILE A 383 21.11 -20.30 -21.29
C ILE A 383 20.09 -19.45 -20.54
N GLU A 384 20.11 -19.56 -19.23
CA GLU A 384 19.44 -18.64 -18.30
C GLU A 384 20.45 -17.53 -18.04
N VAL A 385 20.14 -16.30 -18.44
CA VAL A 385 20.95 -15.13 -18.09
C VAL A 385 20.08 -14.26 -17.20
N ASP A 386 20.34 -14.35 -15.90
CA ASP A 386 19.93 -13.30 -14.98
C ASP A 386 20.79 -12.07 -15.31
N VAL A 387 20.16 -10.95 -15.66
CA VAL A 387 20.87 -9.68 -15.81
C VAL A 387 21.34 -9.27 -14.42
N PRO A 388 22.66 -9.16 -14.16
CA PRO A 388 23.16 -8.79 -12.85
C PRO A 388 22.67 -7.38 -12.48
N HIS A 389 22.27 -7.21 -11.23
CA HIS A 389 22.09 -5.90 -10.63
C HIS A 389 23.44 -5.17 -10.64
N HIS A 390 23.64 -4.24 -11.57
CA HIS A 390 24.64 -3.20 -11.38
C HIS A 390 24.11 -2.25 -10.32
N SER A 391 24.46 -2.52 -9.06
CA SER A 391 24.53 -1.49 -8.03
C SER A 391 25.48 -0.41 -8.52
N GLN A 392 24.98 0.81 -8.72
CA GLN A 392 25.84 1.97 -8.82
C GLN A 392 26.63 2.09 -7.51
N SER A 393 27.92 1.82 -7.58
CA SER A 393 28.89 2.15 -6.54
C SER A 393 30.01 2.97 -7.19
N ASP A 394 30.18 4.17 -6.66
CA ASP A 394 31.40 4.96 -6.61
C ASP A 394 32.05 5.43 -7.92
N GLU A 395 31.67 6.65 -8.34
CA GLU A 395 32.63 7.63 -8.85
C GLU A 395 32.43 8.96 -8.13
N ASN A 396 33.00 9.07 -6.93
CA ASN A 396 33.40 10.35 -6.35
C ASN A 396 34.90 10.27 -6.06
N SER A 397 35.70 10.51 -7.11
CA SER A 397 37.06 11.00 -6.97
C SER A 397 37.40 11.86 -8.17
N ALA A 398 38.04 13.01 -7.90
CA ALA A 398 38.52 14.04 -8.83
C ALA A 398 37.51 15.14 -9.26
N LYS A 399 37.29 16.12 -8.38
CA LYS A 399 37.95 17.44 -8.47
C LYS A 399 37.79 18.25 -7.20
#